data_AF-A0A847QRU8-F1
#
_entry.id   AF-A0A847QRU8-F1
#
_cell.length_a   1.000
_cell.length_b   1.000
_cell.length_c   1.000
_cell.angle_alpha   90.00
_cell.angle_beta   90.00
_cell.angle_gamma   90.00
#
_symmetry.space_group_name_H-M   'P 1'
#
loop_
_entity.id
_entity.type
_entity.pdbx_description
1 polymer ?
#
loop_
_entity_poly.entity_id
_entity_poly.type
_entity_poly.pdbx_seq_one_letter_code
_entity_poly.pdbx_strand_id
1 'polypeptide(L)'
;MAFLLYPTTVKMLAGEIKSACDAYLSRKIGLEELKKLVLHYANSYPEMLFNAQELNPTVLNRIGKKRANLLNKILEGYQYKL
;
A
#
# COMPACT_ATOMS: atom_id res chain seq x y z
N MET A 1 5.86 14.66 -5.27
CA MET A 1 4.46 14.18 -5.38
C MET A 1 3.91 14.09 -3.98
N ALA A 2 2.76 14.71 -3.71
CA ALA A 2 2.09 14.59 -2.43
C ALA A 2 1.16 13.37 -2.48
N PHE A 3 1.36 12.42 -1.57
CA PHE A 3 0.47 11.28 -1.37
C PHE A 3 -0.45 11.57 -0.21
N LEU A 4 -1.69 11.10 -0.28
CA LEU A 4 -2.71 11.40 0.70
C LEU A 4 -2.58 10.45 1.91
N LEU A 5 -2.11 10.99 3.02
CA LEU A 5 -1.82 10.21 4.24
C LEU A 5 -3.06 9.73 5.00
N TYR A 6 -4.25 10.30 4.70
CA TYR A 6 -5.49 10.04 5.44
C TYR A 6 -6.64 9.58 4.52
N PRO A 7 -6.54 8.39 3.91
CA PRO A 7 -7.62 7.85 3.09
C PRO A 7 -8.88 7.59 3.91
N THR A 8 -10.03 8.07 3.43
CA THR A 8 -11.34 7.88 4.10
C THR A 8 -12.06 6.61 3.66
N THR A 9 -11.61 5.96 2.57
CA THR A 9 -12.20 4.72 2.06
C THR A 9 -11.13 3.77 1.54
N VAL A 10 -11.42 2.46 1.56
CA VAL A 10 -10.56 1.40 1.01
C VAL A 10 -10.19 1.68 -0.45
N LYS A 11 -11.15 2.19 -1.24
CA LYS A 11 -10.93 2.55 -2.64
C LYS A 11 -9.88 3.67 -2.75
N MET A 12 -9.96 4.69 -1.91
CA MET A 12 -9.02 5.80 -1.92
C MET A 12 -7.62 5.34 -1.53
N LEU A 13 -7.49 4.55 -0.45
CA LEU A 13 -6.25 3.91 -0.04
C LEU A 13 -5.62 3.08 -1.17
N ALA A 14 -6.43 2.25 -1.85
CA ALA A 14 -5.94 1.46 -2.98
C ALA A 14 -5.46 2.34 -4.16
N GLY A 15 -6.10 3.49 -4.39
CA GLY A 15 -5.67 4.46 -5.39
C GLY A 15 -4.32 5.09 -5.04
N GLU A 16 -4.11 5.47 -3.79
CA GLU A 16 -2.85 6.03 -3.31
C GLU A 16 -1.70 5.02 -3.38
N ILE A 17 -1.93 3.77 -2.95
CA ILE A 17 -0.94 2.69 -3.05
C ILE A 17 -0.59 2.42 -4.52
N LYS A 18 -1.58 2.41 -5.42
CA LYS A 18 -1.33 2.28 -6.85
C LYS A 18 -0.43 3.41 -7.35
N SER A 19 -0.74 4.65 -7.01
CA SER A 19 0.04 5.82 -7.41
C SER A 19 1.46 5.81 -6.84
N ALA A 20 1.64 5.40 -5.58
CA ALA A 20 2.94 5.27 -4.95
C ALA A 20 3.79 4.19 -5.63
N CYS A 21 3.22 3.01 -5.88
CA CYS A 21 3.87 1.95 -6.64
C CYS A 21 4.23 2.41 -8.08
N ASP A 22 3.32 3.10 -8.77
CA ASP A 22 3.57 3.64 -10.12
C ASP A 22 4.69 4.69 -10.11
N ALA A 23 4.73 5.55 -9.08
CA ALA A 23 5.81 6.53 -8.90
C ALA A 23 7.17 5.86 -8.67
N TYR A 24 7.22 4.80 -7.87
CA TYR A 24 8.43 4.02 -7.65
C TYR A 24 8.89 3.32 -8.94
N LEU A 25 7.98 2.66 -9.65
CA LEU A 25 8.28 2.01 -10.94
C LEU A 25 8.76 3.02 -11.99
N SER A 26 8.23 4.25 -11.94
CA SER A 26 8.64 5.37 -12.78
C SER A 26 9.89 6.11 -12.26
N ARG A 27 10.55 5.59 -11.22
CA ARG A 27 11.74 6.17 -10.56
C ARG A 27 11.55 7.62 -10.05
N LYS A 28 10.32 8.03 -9.78
CA LYS A 28 9.98 9.35 -9.21
C LYS A 28 10.16 9.41 -7.69
N ILE A 29 10.11 8.24 -7.03
CA ILE A 29 10.38 8.08 -5.60
C ILE A 29 11.31 6.88 -5.40
N GLY A 30 12.09 6.90 -4.31
CA GLY A 30 12.93 5.78 -3.91
C GLY A 30 12.17 4.67 -3.20
N LEU A 31 12.85 3.55 -2.96
CA LEU A 31 12.30 2.41 -2.22
C LEU A 31 11.96 2.78 -0.77
N GLU A 32 12.79 3.58 -0.12
CA GLU A 32 12.57 4.00 1.28
C GLU A 32 11.30 4.84 1.42
N GLU A 33 11.06 5.76 0.49
CA GLU A 33 9.86 6.60 0.49
C GLU A 33 8.59 5.77 0.25
N LEU A 34 8.65 4.81 -0.69
CA LEU A 34 7.56 3.86 -0.89
C LEU A 34 7.31 3.02 0.37
N LYS A 35 8.38 2.52 1.00
CA LYS A 35 8.28 1.71 2.22
C LYS A 35 7.66 2.51 3.37
N LYS A 36 8.06 3.76 3.58
CA LYS A 36 7.46 4.64 4.59
C LYS A 36 5.96 4.83 4.36
N LEU A 37 5.54 5.10 3.12
CA LEU A 37 4.12 5.26 2.79
C LEU A 37 3.32 3.98 3.03
N VAL A 38 3.83 2.85 2.57
CA VAL A 38 3.18 1.55 2.74
C VAL A 38 3.06 1.19 4.22
N LEU A 39 4.12 1.38 5.00
CA LEU A 39 4.10 1.14 6.44
C LEU A 39 3.18 2.13 7.17
N HIS A 40 3.12 3.39 6.75
CA HIS A 40 2.17 4.36 7.30
C HIS A 40 0.73 3.89 7.12
N TYR A 41 0.36 3.44 5.91
CA TYR A 41 -0.97 2.90 5.66
C TYR A 41 -1.24 1.59 6.42
N ALA A 42 -0.25 0.72 6.51
CA ALA A 42 -0.35 -0.55 7.24
C ALA A 42 -0.51 -0.38 8.75
N ASN A 43 0.08 0.68 9.32
CA ASN A 43 -0.06 1.00 10.75
C ASN A 43 -1.33 1.81 11.04
N SER A 44 -1.67 2.77 10.19
CA SER A 44 -2.76 3.72 10.45
C SER A 44 -4.13 3.21 10.00
N TYR A 45 -4.17 2.38 8.94
CA TYR A 45 -5.40 1.87 8.32
C TYR A 45 -5.33 0.36 8.04
N PRO A 46 -4.97 -0.47 9.04
CA PRO A 46 -4.79 -1.91 8.86
C PRO A 46 -6.06 -2.60 8.34
N GLU A 47 -7.23 -2.22 8.86
CA GLU A 47 -8.53 -2.79 8.47
C GLU A 47 -8.91 -2.47 7.01
N MET A 48 -8.36 -1.40 6.45
CA MET A 48 -8.57 -1.04 5.05
C MET A 48 -7.58 -1.74 4.12
N LEU A 49 -6.33 -1.91 4.57
CA LEU A 49 -5.26 -2.49 3.77
C LEU A 49 -5.33 -4.03 3.75
N PHE A 50 -5.64 -4.63 4.89
CA PHE A 50 -5.60 -6.07 5.10
C PHE A 50 -7.00 -6.67 5.21
N ASN A 51 -7.10 -7.94 4.84
CA ASN A 51 -8.20 -8.82 5.14
C ASN A 51 -7.58 -10.11 5.72
N ALA A 52 -7.67 -10.27 7.05
CA ALA A 52 -6.91 -11.27 7.80
C ALA A 52 -5.38 -11.15 7.57
N GLN A 53 -4.75 -12.19 7.00
CA GLN A 53 -3.31 -12.22 6.71
C GLN A 53 -2.97 -11.72 5.30
N GLU A 54 -3.97 -11.43 4.48
CA GLU A 54 -3.79 -11.04 3.09
C GLU A 54 -4.20 -9.58 2.85
N LEU A 55 -3.90 -9.05 1.66
CA LEU A 55 -4.40 -7.75 1.24
C LEU A 55 -5.90 -7.79 1.01
N ASN A 56 -6.59 -6.70 1.32
CA ASN A 56 -8.01 -6.55 1.06
C ASN A 56 -8.31 -6.79 -0.44
N PRO A 57 -9.33 -7.58 -0.81
CA PRO A 57 -9.64 -7.88 -2.21
C PRO A 57 -9.92 -6.64 -3.05
N THR A 58 -10.47 -5.58 -2.45
CA THR A 58 -10.68 -4.27 -3.13
C THR A 58 -9.34 -3.63 -3.49
N VAL A 59 -8.35 -3.72 -2.60
CA VAL A 59 -7.00 -3.22 -2.84
C VAL A 59 -6.35 -4.03 -3.96
N LEU A 60 -6.38 -5.35 -3.87
CA LEU A 60 -5.83 -6.26 -4.90
C LEU A 60 -6.40 -5.97 -6.30
N ASN A 61 -7.72 -5.87 -6.40
CA ASN A 61 -8.41 -5.60 -7.66
C ASN A 61 -8.01 -4.25 -8.28
N ARG A 62 -7.74 -3.24 -7.45
CA ARG A 62 -7.44 -1.88 -7.94
C ARG A 62 -5.96 -1.65 -8.26
N ILE A 63 -5.05 -2.24 -7.50
CA ILE A 63 -3.60 -2.09 -7.73
C ILE A 63 -3.10 -3.07 -8.80
N GLY A 64 -3.73 -4.24 -8.93
CA GLY A 64 -3.35 -5.29 -9.87
C GLY A 64 -2.12 -6.10 -9.44
N LYS A 65 -1.97 -7.29 -10.04
CA LYS A 65 -1.03 -8.35 -9.62
C LYS A 65 0.43 -7.89 -9.49
N LYS A 66 0.93 -7.11 -10.44
CA LYS A 66 2.33 -6.62 -10.42
C LYS A 66 2.62 -5.73 -9.21
N ARG A 67 1.70 -4.82 -8.88
CA ARG A 67 1.85 -3.89 -7.75
C ARG A 67 1.58 -4.58 -6.42
N ALA A 68 0.65 -5.53 -6.40
CA ALA A 68 0.40 -6.38 -5.23
C ALA A 68 1.66 -7.18 -4.84
N ASN A 69 2.36 -7.78 -5.80
CA ASN A 69 3.61 -8.48 -5.52
C ASN A 69 4.70 -7.56 -4.95
N LEU A 70 4.81 -6.32 -5.47
CA LEU A 70 5.73 -5.33 -4.91
C LEU A 70 5.35 -4.95 -3.48
N LEU A 71 4.05 -4.73 -3.23
CA LEU A 71 3.53 -4.39 -1.92
C LEU A 71 3.77 -5.50 -0.90
N ASN A 72 3.51 -6.75 -1.27
CA ASN A 72 3.78 -7.91 -0.43
C ASN A 72 5.27 -8.07 -0.10
N LYS A 73 6.18 -7.78 -1.04
CA LYS A 73 7.62 -7.76 -0.76
C LYS A 73 8.03 -6.67 0.23
N ILE A 74 7.37 -5.51 0.19
CA ILE A 74 7.64 -4.41 1.13
C ILE A 74 7.11 -4.73 2.52
N LEU A 75 5.97 -5.43 2.57
CA LEU A 75 5.31 -5.92 3.78
C LEU A 75 5.83 -7.29 4.23
N GLU A 76 6.86 -7.83 3.57
CA GLU A 76 7.43 -9.13 3.96
C GLU A 76 8.06 -9.00 5.35
N GLY A 77 7.64 -9.86 6.28
CA GLY A 77 8.01 -9.78 7.70
C GLY A 77 7.30 -8.68 8.49
N TYR A 78 6.38 -7.92 7.89
CA TYR A 78 5.51 -7.02 8.63
C TYR A 78 4.42 -7.83 9.35
N GLN A 79 4.44 -7.79 10.67
CA GLN A 79 3.38 -8.37 11.50
C GLN A 79 2.60 -7.23 12.15
N TYR A 80 1.34 -7.07 11.78
CA TYR A 80 0.45 -6.16 12.47
C TYR A 80 0.21 -6.71 13.89
N LYS A 81 0.53 -5.89 14.91
CA LYS A 81 0.18 -6.22 16.31
C LYS A 81 -1.27 -5.81 16.54
N LEU A 82 -2.11 -6.82 16.77
CA LEU A 82 -3.46 -6.67 17.32
C LEU A 82 -3.42 -5.95 18.68
#